data_AF-A0A955TCG6-F1
#
_entry.id   AF-A0A955TCG6-F1
#
_cell.length_a   1.000
_cell.length_b   1.000
_cell.length_c   1.000
_cell.angle_alpha   90.00
_cell.angle_beta   90.00
_cell.angle_gamma   90.00
#
_symmetry.space_group_name_H-M   'P 1'
#
loop_
_entity.id
_entity.type
_entity.pdbx_description
1 polymer ?
#
loop_
_entity_poly.entity_id
_entity_poly.type
_entity_poly.pdbx_seq_one_letter_code
_entity_poly.pdbx_strand_id
1 'polypeptide(L)'
;SFEHIPEPRKALTNMANALKVGGIIQIRFDPLYASPYGLHAYRTIHAPYAQFLFSPDFIDEKLRELGILDRGGRLSELQYLNQWRVAQFEDLWNSVDNLEIVRSKRFQSKKQLEIVEEFPRAFSGLSLTIEDLTVTGLEVVLKRSKN
;
A
#
# COMPACT_ATOMS: atom_id res chain seq x y z
N SER A 1 1.93 -9.74 0.93
CA SER A 1 1.93 -8.33 0.51
C SER A 1 2.32 -7.46 1.70
N PHE A 2 3.13 -6.41 1.52
CA PHE A 2 3.78 -5.66 2.61
C PHE A 2 2.87 -4.59 3.24
N GLU A 3 1.88 -4.11 2.50
CA GLU A 3 0.77 -3.24 2.90
C GLU A 3 -0.16 -3.87 3.95
N HIS A 4 -0.15 -5.20 4.07
CA HIS A 4 -0.92 -5.93 5.08
C HIS A 4 -0.11 -6.22 6.37
N ILE A 5 1.17 -5.82 6.43
CA ILE A 5 2.02 -6.07 7.61
C ILE A 5 1.84 -4.93 8.61
N PRO A 6 1.39 -5.19 9.86
CA PRO A 6 1.19 -4.14 10.87
C PRO A 6 2.48 -3.45 11.32
N GLU A 7 3.59 -4.19 11.40
CA GLU A 7 4.91 -3.66 11.74
C GLU A 7 5.94 -3.90 10.62
N PRO A 8 5.89 -3.15 9.51
CA PRO A 8 6.75 -3.33 8.34
C PRO A 8 8.25 -3.32 8.69
N ARG A 9 8.65 -2.44 9.61
CA ARG A 9 10.02 -2.34 10.14
C ARG A 9 10.50 -3.62 10.78
N LYS A 10 9.73 -4.15 11.74
CA LYS A 10 10.07 -5.39 12.44
C LYS A 10 10.14 -6.57 11.47
N ALA A 11 9.21 -6.63 10.53
CA ALA A 11 9.24 -7.65 9.49
C ALA A 11 10.51 -7.58 8.63
N LEU A 12 10.88 -6.38 8.16
CA LEU A 12 12.09 -6.19 7.35
C LEU A 12 13.37 -6.52 8.12
N THR A 13 13.49 -6.07 9.36
CA THR A 13 14.63 -6.40 10.24
C THR A 13 14.75 -7.91 10.44
N ASN A 14 13.64 -8.61 10.67
CA ASN A 14 13.65 -10.07 10.82
C ASN A 14 14.09 -10.77 9.53
N MET A 15 13.63 -10.31 8.36
CA MET A 15 14.08 -10.83 7.06
C MET A 15 15.59 -10.62 6.88
N ALA A 16 16.11 -9.44 7.23
CA ALA A 16 17.53 -9.14 7.13
C ALA A 16 18.38 -10.04 8.06
N ASN A 17 17.92 -10.27 9.28
CA ASN A 17 18.62 -11.10 10.26
C ASN A 17 18.60 -12.59 9.91
N ALA A 18 17.57 -13.05 9.19
CA ALA A 18 17.49 -14.42 8.71
C ALA A 18 18.41 -14.70 7.51
N LEU A 19 18.91 -13.66 6.83
CA LEU A 19 19.77 -13.79 5.66
C LEU A 19 21.25 -13.88 6.03
N LYS A 20 21.98 -14.74 5.31
CA LYS A 20 23.44 -14.67 5.23
C LYS A 20 23.86 -13.41 4.48
N VAL A 21 25.07 -12.92 4.75
CA VAL A 21 25.71 -11.85 3.95
C VAL A 21 25.67 -12.20 2.47
N GLY A 22 25.28 -11.24 1.63
CA GLY A 22 25.07 -11.40 0.20
C GLY A 22 23.69 -11.94 -0.19
N GLY A 23 22.88 -12.40 0.78
CA GLY A 23 21.50 -12.82 0.56
C GLY A 23 20.61 -11.68 0.06
N ILE A 24 19.52 -12.03 -0.63
CA ILE A 24 18.64 -11.07 -1.31
C ILE A 24 17.23 -11.15 -0.71
N ILE A 25 16.62 -9.98 -0.49
CA ILE A 25 15.19 -9.80 -0.23
C ILE A 25 14.59 -9.17 -1.48
N GLN A 26 13.55 -9.79 -2.03
CA GLN A 26 12.74 -9.18 -3.08
C GLN A 26 11.33 -8.96 -2.53
N ILE A 27 10.89 -7.70 -2.50
CA ILE A 27 9.55 -7.32 -2.07
C ILE A 27 8.87 -6.65 -3.26
N ARG A 28 7.67 -7.11 -3.58
CA ARG A 28 6.78 -6.49 -4.55
C ARG A 28 5.35 -6.55 -4.04
N PHE A 29 4.64 -5.44 -4.09
CA PHE A 29 3.25 -5.37 -3.68
C PHE A 29 2.52 -4.19 -4.31
N ASP A 30 1.22 -4.38 -4.48
CA ASP A 30 0.24 -3.44 -4.97
C ASP A 30 -1.16 -3.97 -4.56
N PRO A 31 -2.17 -3.09 -4.41
CA PRO A 31 -2.09 -1.63 -4.42
C PRO A 31 -1.53 -1.00 -3.14
N LEU A 32 -0.94 0.20 -3.23
CA LEU A 32 -0.64 1.05 -2.07
C LEU A 32 -1.91 1.69 -1.51
N TYR A 33 -1.98 1.94 -0.20
CA TYR A 33 -3.19 2.43 0.46
C TYR A 33 -3.74 3.73 -0.12
N ALA A 34 -2.88 4.71 -0.41
CA ALA A 34 -3.32 5.99 -0.96
C ALA A 34 -3.65 5.95 -2.46
N SER A 35 -3.39 4.82 -3.14
CA SER A 35 -3.67 4.66 -4.57
C SER A 35 -5.18 4.43 -4.84
N PRO A 36 -5.64 4.50 -6.11
CA PRO A 36 -7.05 4.34 -6.46
C PRO A 36 -7.71 3.08 -5.92
N TYR A 37 -6.97 1.98 -5.79
CA TYR A 37 -7.50 0.69 -5.34
C TYR A 37 -6.98 0.27 -3.96
N GLY A 38 -6.34 1.19 -3.25
CA GLY A 38 -5.59 0.92 -2.02
C GLY A 38 -6.40 0.40 -0.85
N LEU A 39 -7.72 0.64 -0.82
CA LEU A 39 -8.61 0.07 0.20
C LEU A 39 -8.95 -1.41 -0.05
N HIS A 40 -8.61 -1.97 -1.23
CA HIS A 40 -9.03 -3.30 -1.67
C HIS A 40 -10.56 -3.50 -1.74
N ALA A 41 -11.35 -2.42 -1.66
CA ALA A 41 -12.81 -2.45 -1.72
C ALA A 41 -13.39 -2.24 -3.13
N TYR A 42 -12.55 -1.96 -4.13
CA TYR A 42 -13.02 -1.57 -5.47
C TYR A 42 -13.89 -2.64 -6.15
N ARG A 43 -13.65 -3.92 -5.86
CA ARG A 43 -14.46 -5.03 -6.39
C ARG A 43 -15.88 -5.10 -5.82
N THR A 44 -16.14 -4.38 -4.74
CA THR A 44 -17.43 -4.35 -4.05
C THR A 44 -18.08 -2.98 -4.21
N ILE A 45 -17.36 -1.90 -3.87
CA ILE A 45 -17.90 -0.53 -3.85
C ILE A 45 -17.82 0.12 -5.25
N HIS A 46 -16.95 -0.37 -6.13
CA HIS A 46 -16.73 0.16 -7.49
C HIS A 46 -16.34 1.65 -7.55
N ALA A 47 -15.84 2.20 -6.44
CA ALA A 47 -15.33 3.56 -6.35
C ALA A 47 -13.81 3.55 -6.12
N PRO A 48 -13.00 4.20 -6.98
CA PRO A 48 -11.59 4.42 -6.69
C PRO A 48 -11.44 5.41 -5.54
N TYR A 49 -10.33 5.34 -4.80
CA TYR A 49 -10.05 6.20 -3.65
C TYR A 49 -11.18 6.21 -2.60
N ALA A 50 -11.92 5.11 -2.45
CA ALA A 50 -13.04 5.00 -1.52
C ALA A 50 -12.67 5.44 -0.08
N GLN A 51 -11.44 5.15 0.35
CA GLN A 51 -10.87 5.55 1.65
C GLN A 51 -10.78 7.07 1.88
N PHE A 52 -10.85 7.87 0.81
CA PHE A 52 -10.84 9.34 0.88
C PHE A 52 -12.19 9.94 0.50
N LEU A 53 -12.96 9.28 -0.37
CA LEU A 53 -14.27 9.75 -0.80
C LEU A 53 -15.36 9.56 0.26
N PHE A 54 -15.24 8.54 1.11
CA PHE A 54 -16.30 8.15 2.02
C PHE A 54 -15.80 8.02 3.46
N SER A 55 -16.73 8.17 4.41
CA SER A 55 -16.44 7.87 5.82
C SER A 55 -16.25 6.36 6.03
N PRO A 56 -15.48 5.94 7.05
CA PRO A 56 -15.36 4.54 7.43
C PRO A 56 -16.72 3.87 7.67
N ASP A 57 -17.64 4.56 8.37
CA ASP A 57 -18.99 4.03 8.64
C ASP A 57 -19.78 3.72 7.35
N PHE A 58 -19.69 4.61 6.35
CA PHE A 58 -20.34 4.41 5.06
C PHE A 58 -19.72 3.23 4.29
N ILE A 59 -18.39 3.14 4.31
CA ILE A 59 -17.67 2.02 3.69
C ILE A 59 -18.12 0.71 4.33
N ASP A 60 -18.11 0.63 5.66
CA ASP A 60 -18.48 -0.57 6.40
C ASP A 60 -19.94 -0.96 6.17
N GLU A 61 -20.86 0.00 6.13
CA GLU A 61 -22.26 -0.23 5.79
C GLU A 61 -22.40 -0.81 4.37
N LYS A 62 -21.74 -0.21 3.38
CA LYS A 62 -21.78 -0.69 1.99
C LYS A 62 -21.16 -2.07 1.80
N LEU A 63 -20.08 -2.37 2.51
CA LEU A 63 -19.48 -3.71 2.45
C LEU A 63 -20.38 -4.78 3.07
N ARG A 64 -21.10 -4.45 4.16
CA ARG A 64 -22.11 -5.36 4.76
C ARG A 64 -23.31 -5.57 3.83
N GLU A 65 -23.79 -4.50 3.20
CA GLU A 65 -24.94 -4.55 2.30
C GLU A 65 -24.65 -5.40 1.05
N LEU A 66 -23.51 -5.15 0.40
CA LEU A 66 -23.16 -5.77 -0.88
C LEU A 66 -22.50 -7.14 -0.73
N GLY A 67 -21.90 -7.41 0.44
CA GLY A 67 -21.04 -8.56 0.68
C GLY A 67 -19.66 -8.38 0.03
N ILE A 68 -18.61 -8.72 0.76
CA ILE A 68 -17.25 -8.54 0.27
C ILE A 68 -16.86 -9.71 -0.64
N LEU A 69 -16.60 -9.43 -1.91
CA LEU A 69 -16.08 -10.41 -2.87
C LEU A 69 -14.58 -10.22 -3.04
N ASP A 70 -13.79 -11.14 -2.50
CA ASP A 70 -12.35 -11.16 -2.74
C ASP A 70 -11.84 -12.55 -3.14
N ARG A 71 -10.97 -12.58 -4.15
CA ARG A 71 -10.34 -13.79 -4.72
C ARG A 71 -11.26 -15.01 -4.88
N GLY A 72 -12.55 -14.79 -5.19
CA GLY A 72 -13.54 -15.86 -5.41
C GLY A 72 -14.26 -16.36 -4.15
N GLY A 73 -14.04 -15.74 -2.99
CA GLY A 73 -14.74 -16.02 -1.74
C GLY A 73 -15.51 -14.81 -1.20
N ARG A 74 -16.46 -15.07 -0.31
CA ARG A 74 -17.12 -14.04 0.51
C ARG A 74 -16.32 -13.82 1.78
N LEU A 75 -15.94 -12.57 2.05
CA LEU A 75 -15.33 -12.17 3.32
C LEU A 75 -16.35 -11.45 4.21
N SER A 76 -16.15 -11.55 5.52
CA SER A 76 -16.92 -10.79 6.51
C SER A 76 -16.38 -9.37 6.72
N GLU A 77 -15.11 -9.15 6.43
CA GLU A 77 -14.40 -7.88 6.60
C GLU A 77 -13.27 -7.73 5.56
N LEU A 78 -12.80 -6.50 5.35
CA LEU A 78 -11.61 -6.25 4.54
C LEU A 78 -10.36 -6.73 5.27
N GLN A 79 -9.36 -7.14 4.50
CA GLN A 79 -8.05 -7.44 5.06
C GLN A 79 -7.43 -6.18 5.66
N TYR A 80 -6.76 -6.32 6.80
CA TYR A 80 -6.04 -5.24 7.44
C TYR A 80 -5.03 -4.60 6.49
N LEU A 81 -4.92 -3.27 6.53
CA LEU A 81 -3.94 -2.48 5.80
C LEU A 81 -3.22 -1.56 6.78
N ASN A 82 -1.89 -1.45 6.63
CA ASN A 82 -1.08 -0.57 7.47
C ASN A 82 -1.21 0.92 7.12
N GLN A 83 -1.90 1.23 6.03
CA GLN A 83 -2.18 2.59 5.55
C GLN A 83 -0.93 3.42 5.22
N TRP A 84 0.22 2.76 5.06
CA TRP A 84 1.47 3.45 4.74
C TRP A 84 1.45 4.04 3.34
N ARG A 85 2.07 5.22 3.26
CA ARG A 85 2.32 5.97 2.03
C ARG A 85 3.66 5.58 1.41
N VAL A 86 3.87 6.02 0.16
CA VAL A 86 5.07 5.72 -0.63
C VAL A 86 6.34 6.05 0.17
N ALA A 87 6.41 7.27 0.68
CA ALA A 87 7.58 7.77 1.42
C ALA A 87 7.91 6.90 2.64
N GLN A 88 6.91 6.42 3.37
CA GLN A 88 7.14 5.59 4.56
C GLN A 88 7.80 4.24 4.22
N PHE A 89 7.44 3.64 3.08
CA PHE A 89 8.12 2.44 2.60
C PHE A 89 9.54 2.74 2.13
N GLU A 90 9.76 3.87 1.46
CA GLU A 90 11.09 4.26 1.00
C GLU A 90 12.02 4.58 2.16
N ASP A 91 11.54 5.29 3.18
CA ASP A 91 12.24 5.51 4.43
C ASP A 91 12.56 4.18 5.12
N LEU A 92 11.61 3.24 5.11
CA LEU A 92 11.82 1.91 5.66
C LEU A 92 12.99 1.18 5.00
N TRP A 93 13.07 1.17 3.66
CA TRP A 93 14.15 0.48 2.94
C TRP A 93 15.54 1.01 3.31
N ASN A 94 15.65 2.29 3.63
CA ASN A 94 16.89 2.96 4.02
C ASN A 94 17.21 2.84 5.51
N SER A 95 16.28 2.36 6.32
CA SER A 95 16.36 2.45 7.78
C SER A 95 16.88 1.18 8.48
N VAL A 96 17.32 0.19 7.70
CA VAL A 96 17.92 -1.05 8.20
C VAL A 96 19.36 -1.07 7.71
N ASP A 97 20.30 -0.70 8.59
CA ASP A 97 21.73 -0.43 8.29
C ASP A 97 22.46 -1.51 7.49
N ASN A 98 21.93 -2.72 7.57
CA ASN A 98 22.60 -3.94 7.18
C ASN A 98 22.05 -4.51 5.84
N LEU A 99 21.23 -3.69 5.16
CA LEU A 99 20.66 -3.91 3.84
C LEU A 99 21.10 -2.80 2.88
N GLU A 100 21.48 -3.18 1.68
CA GLU A 100 21.76 -2.29 0.56
C GLU A 100 20.63 -2.36 -0.46
N ILE A 101 20.14 -1.20 -0.93
CA ILE A 101 19.15 -1.14 -2.02
C ILE A 101 19.86 -1.42 -3.35
N VAL A 102 19.62 -2.60 -3.91
CA VAL A 102 20.15 -2.98 -5.25
C VAL A 102 19.26 -2.42 -6.35
N ARG A 103 17.93 -2.44 -6.14
CA ARG A 103 16.96 -1.91 -7.08
C ARG A 103 15.73 -1.42 -6.32
N SER A 104 15.21 -0.27 -6.71
CA SER A 104 13.88 0.21 -6.31
C SER A 104 13.10 0.64 -7.55
N LYS A 105 11.83 0.28 -7.61
CA LYS A 105 10.92 0.62 -8.70
C LYS A 105 9.55 0.99 -8.15
N ARG A 106 9.03 2.10 -8.64
CA ARG A 106 7.65 2.53 -8.44
C ARG A 106 6.81 2.09 -9.64
N PHE A 107 5.62 1.55 -9.39
CA PHE A 107 4.60 1.36 -10.42
C PHE A 107 3.65 2.54 -10.34
N GLN A 108 3.48 3.26 -11.44
CA GLN A 108 2.66 4.46 -11.50
C GLN A 108 1.52 4.33 -12.49
N SER A 109 0.40 4.94 -12.16
CA SER A 109 -0.77 5.06 -13.03
C SER A 109 -1.43 6.42 -12.80
N LYS A 110 -1.81 7.08 -13.89
CA LYS A 110 -2.63 8.30 -13.86
C LYS A 110 -4.13 8.01 -14.00
N LYS A 111 -4.52 6.74 -14.13
CA LYS A 111 -5.93 6.35 -14.19
C LYS A 111 -6.63 6.74 -12.88
N GLN A 112 -7.87 7.19 -12.97
CA GLN A 112 -8.72 7.62 -11.84
C GLN A 112 -8.32 8.97 -11.22
N LEU A 113 -7.31 9.68 -11.74
CA LEU A 113 -6.99 11.03 -11.25
C LEU A 113 -8.13 12.03 -11.51
N GLU A 114 -8.96 11.77 -12.52
CA GLU A 114 -10.18 12.52 -12.80
C GLU A 114 -11.10 12.61 -11.57
N ILE A 115 -11.11 11.60 -10.68
CA ILE A 115 -11.90 11.60 -9.45
C ILE A 115 -11.35 12.60 -8.43
N VAL A 116 -10.03 12.82 -8.41
CA VAL A 116 -9.40 13.83 -7.55
C VAL A 116 -9.76 15.23 -8.03
N GLU A 117 -9.82 15.42 -9.35
CA GLU A 117 -10.23 16.68 -9.98
C GLU A 117 -11.73 16.95 -9.81
N GLU A 118 -12.57 15.91 -9.86
CA GLU A 118 -14.02 15.99 -9.68
C GLU A 118 -14.41 16.25 -8.21
N PHE A 119 -13.71 15.63 -7.26
CA PHE A 119 -14.01 15.73 -5.82
C PHE A 119 -12.84 16.28 -4.99
N PRO A 120 -12.27 17.46 -5.30
CA PRO A 120 -11.02 17.93 -4.70
C PRO A 120 -11.15 18.16 -3.18
N ARG A 121 -12.35 18.44 -2.68
CA ARG A 121 -12.63 18.61 -1.26
C ARG A 121 -12.42 17.32 -0.45
N ALA A 122 -12.60 16.14 -1.06
CA ALA A 122 -12.37 14.87 -0.41
C ALA A 122 -10.87 14.60 -0.17
N PHE A 123 -9.99 15.26 -0.92
CA PHE A 123 -8.54 15.06 -0.85
C PHE A 123 -7.82 16.23 -0.16
N SER A 124 -8.42 17.42 -0.18
CA SER A 124 -7.87 18.62 0.45
C SER A 124 -7.70 18.45 1.96
N GLY A 125 -6.56 18.89 2.49
CA GLY A 125 -6.25 18.81 3.93
C GLY A 125 -5.69 17.46 4.39
N LEU A 126 -5.66 16.43 3.54
CA LEU A 126 -5.10 15.11 3.88
C LEU A 126 -3.57 15.05 3.76
N SER A 127 -2.93 16.17 3.40
CA SER A 127 -1.48 16.26 3.14
C SER A 127 -0.99 15.20 2.16
N LEU A 128 -1.82 14.83 1.17
CA LEU A 128 -1.47 13.86 0.13
C LEU A 128 -0.54 14.52 -0.89
N THR A 129 0.45 13.77 -1.34
CA THR A 129 1.32 14.16 -2.46
C THR A 129 0.77 13.64 -3.77
N ILE A 130 1.27 14.15 -4.90
CA ILE A 130 0.97 13.55 -6.21
C ILE A 130 1.46 12.10 -6.27
N GLU A 131 2.55 11.77 -5.58
CA GLU A 131 3.07 10.40 -5.54
C GLU A 131 2.10 9.46 -4.81
N ASP A 132 1.49 9.89 -3.71
CA ASP A 132 0.48 9.11 -2.98
C ASP A 132 -0.70 8.73 -3.88
N LEU A 133 -1.08 9.63 -4.78
CA LEU A 133 -2.21 9.43 -5.68
C LEU A 133 -1.85 8.63 -6.93
N THR A 134 -0.58 8.68 -7.38
CA THR A 134 -0.16 8.11 -8.68
C THR A 134 0.67 6.85 -8.59
N VAL A 135 1.35 6.59 -7.47
CA VAL A 135 2.10 5.35 -7.26
C VAL A 135 1.13 4.27 -6.77
N THR A 136 0.93 3.25 -7.59
CA THR A 136 0.03 2.14 -7.29
C THR A 136 0.71 0.99 -6.58
N GLY A 137 2.04 0.87 -6.70
CA GLY A 137 2.77 -0.26 -6.14
C GLY A 137 4.26 -0.01 -6.06
N LEU A 138 4.95 -0.87 -5.30
CA LEU A 138 6.39 -0.81 -5.11
C LEU A 138 7.03 -2.16 -5.39
N GLU A 139 8.26 -2.11 -5.89
CA GLU A 139 9.17 -3.23 -5.93
C GLU A 139 10.54 -2.78 -5.43
N VAL A 140 11.13 -3.56 -4.52
CA VAL A 140 12.47 -3.33 -4.03
C VAL A 140 13.25 -4.65 -3.98
N VAL A 141 14.52 -4.58 -4.36
CA VAL A 141 15.50 -5.65 -4.20
C VAL A 141 16.56 -5.14 -3.23
N LEU A 142 16.68 -5.79 -2.09
CA LEU A 142 17.62 -5.47 -1.04
C LEU A 142 18.65 -6.59 -0.92
N LYS A 143 19.89 -6.25 -0.66
CA LYS A 143 20.98 -7.21 -0.43
C LYS A 143 21.54 -7.07 0.97
N ARG A 144 21.71 -8.18 1.68
CA ARG A 144 22.40 -8.22 2.97
C ARG A 144 23.86 -7.82 2.78
N SER A 145 24.28 -6.69 3.33
CA SER A 145 25.68 -6.25 3.34
C SER A 145 26.44 -6.86 4.53
N LYS A 146 27.77 -6.78 4.52
CA LYS A 146 28.56 -6.92 5.75
C LYS A 146 28.42 -5.59 6.50
N ASN A 147 28.03 -5.65 7.78
CA ASN A 147 28.13 -4.48 8.66
C ASN A 147 29.57 -3.96 8.67
#